data_AF-A0A086MQD7-F1
#
_entry.id   AF-A0A086MQD7-F1
#
_cell.length_a   1.000
_cell.length_b   1.000
_cell.length_c   1.000
_cell.angle_alpha   90.00
_cell.angle_beta   90.00
_cell.angle_gamma   90.00
#
_symmetry.space_group_name_H-M   'P 1'
#
loop_
_entity.id
_entity.type
_entity.pdbx_description
1 polymer ?
#
loop_
_entity_poly.entity_id
_entity_poly.type
_entity_poly.pdbx_seq_one_letter_code
_entity_poly.pdbx_strand_id
1 'polypeptide(L)' 'MPNHYNERWEGPIRGLRLPLAAWNSLHDEGITTIDQLRAVADRLERMVGIGSKTAQVIRAELTRVSAPEG' A
#
# COMPACT_ATOMS: atom_id res chain seq x y z
N MET A 1 19.88 15.34 3.06
CA MET A 1 18.76 15.25 2.09
C MET A 1 17.61 14.58 2.81
N PRO A 2 16.38 15.15 2.83
CA PRO A 2 15.27 14.49 3.49
C PRO A 2 14.99 13.16 2.78
N ASN A 3 14.88 12.11 3.58
CA ASN A 3 14.78 10.73 3.10
C ASN A 3 13.34 10.48 2.62
N HIS A 4 12.98 11.04 1.45
CA HIS A 4 11.63 10.99 0.83
C HIS A 4 11.06 9.56 0.68
N TYR A 5 11.90 8.54 0.80
CA TYR A 5 11.52 7.13 0.79
C TYR A 5 10.57 6.74 1.94
N ASN A 6 10.55 7.52 3.03
CA ASN A 6 9.74 7.21 4.23
C ASN A 6 8.55 8.16 4.43
N GLU A 7 8.41 9.19 3.59
CA GLU A 7 7.24 10.06 3.61
C GLU A 7 6.05 9.30 3.03
N ARG A 8 4.91 9.36 3.74
CA ARG A 8 3.68 8.68 3.34
C ARG A 8 2.90 9.62 2.43
N TRP A 9 2.77 9.25 1.17
CA TRP A 9 2.09 10.04 0.16
C TRP A 9 0.68 9.50 -0.10
N GLU A 10 -0.28 10.40 -0.29
CA GLU A 10 -1.56 10.04 -0.91
C GLU A 10 -1.29 9.75 -2.37
N GLY A 11 -1.48 8.49 -2.76
CA GLY A 11 -1.28 8.04 -4.14
C GLY A 11 -2.59 7.83 -4.88
N PRO A 12 -2.60 7.03 -5.96
CA PRO A 12 -3.78 6.83 -6.81
C PRO A 12 -4.99 6.25 -6.08
N ILE A 13 -4.77 5.50 -4.98
CA ILE A 13 -5.86 5.00 -4.13
C ILE A 13 -6.14 6.04 -3.04
N ARG A 14 -7.28 6.72 -3.15
CA ARG A 14 -7.72 7.72 -2.17
C ARG A 14 -7.81 7.14 -0.75
N GLY A 15 -7.37 7.91 0.23
CA GLY A 15 -7.39 7.56 1.65
C GLY A 15 -6.18 6.75 2.14
N LEU A 16 -5.47 6.08 1.22
CA LEU A 16 -4.28 5.29 1.54
C LEU A 16 -3.03 6.17 1.57
N ARG A 17 -2.25 6.07 2.66
CA ARG A 17 -1.00 6.82 2.83
C ARG A 17 0.17 5.85 2.92
N LEU A 18 0.81 5.61 1.78
CA LEU A 18 1.90 4.65 1.66
C LEU A 18 3.24 5.33 1.34
N PRO A 19 4.36 4.72 1.75
CA PRO A 19 5.68 5.12 1.26
C PRO A 19 5.77 4.98 -0.26
N LEU A 20 6.59 5.82 -0.91
CA LEU A 20 6.77 5.78 -2.37
C LEU A 20 7.21 4.41 -2.89
N ALA A 21 8.05 3.70 -2.14
CA ALA A 21 8.48 2.34 -2.50
C ALA A 21 7.30 1.36 -2.58
N ALA A 22 6.32 1.47 -1.68
CA ALA A 22 5.12 0.64 -1.72
C ALA A 22 4.24 0.99 -2.92
N TRP A 23 4.11 2.29 -3.24
CA TRP A 23 3.39 2.73 -4.43
C TRP A 23 4.01 2.19 -5.73
N ASN A 24 5.34 2.21 -5.83
CA ASN A 24 6.04 1.68 -7.01
C ASN A 24 5.79 0.17 -7.16
N SER A 25 5.86 -0.62 -6.08
CA SER A 25 5.61 -2.06 -6.16
C SER A 25 4.14 -2.38 -6.50
N LEU A 26 3.19 -1.60 -5.96
CA LEU A 26 1.78 -1.75 -6.34
C LEU A 26 1.54 -1.42 -7.81
N HIS A 27 2.20 -0.37 -8.32
CA HIS A 27 2.10 0.03 -9.72
C HIS A 27 2.73 -1.02 -10.66
N ASP A 28 3.87 -1.63 -10.28
CA ASP A 28 4.51 -2.70 -11.04
C ASP A 28 3.61 -3.93 -11.19
N GLU A 29 2.87 -4.26 -10.11
CA GLU A 29 1.87 -5.33 -10.11
C GLU A 29 0.51 -4.90 -10.72
N GLY A 30 0.38 -3.67 -11.23
CA GLY A 30 -0.85 -3.15 -11.85
C GLY A 30 -1.97 -2.78 -10.88
N ILE A 31 -1.69 -2.75 -9.57
CA ILE A 31 -2.66 -2.46 -8.52
C ILE A 31 -2.87 -0.95 -8.41
N THR A 32 -4.01 -0.47 -8.90
CA THR A 32 -4.35 0.96 -8.95
C THR A 32 -5.62 1.32 -8.17
N THR A 33 -6.37 0.33 -7.68
CA THR A 33 -7.63 0.54 -6.94
C THR A 33 -7.62 -0.17 -5.60
N ILE A 34 -8.45 0.32 -4.66
CA ILE A 34 -8.57 -0.27 -3.32
C ILE A 34 -9.10 -1.70 -3.34
N ASP A 35 -9.97 -2.01 -4.30
CA ASP A 35 -10.57 -3.34 -4.46
C ASP A 35 -9.52 -4.36 -4.92
N GLN A 36 -8.72 -4.02 -5.92
CA GLN A 36 -7.58 -4.83 -6.36
C GLN A 36 -6.58 -5.03 -5.23
N LEU A 37 -6.29 -3.96 -4.48
CA LEU A 37 -5.39 -4.03 -3.35
C LEU A 37 -5.94 -4.96 -2.24
N ARG A 38 -7.25 -4.95 -2.00
CA ARG A 38 -7.90 -5.84 -1.03
C ARG A 38 -7.88 -7.29 -1.49
N ALA A 39 -8.09 -7.55 -2.78
CA ALA A 39 -8.05 -8.89 -3.36
C ALA A 39 -6.65 -9.54 -3.25
N VAL A 40 -5.58 -8.74 -3.34
CA VAL A 40 -4.20 -9.22 -3.25
C VAL A 40 -3.55 -9.02 -1.87
N ALA A 41 -4.27 -8.48 -0.89
CA ALA A 41 -3.72 -8.12 0.42
C ALA A 41 -3.02 -9.30 1.13
N ASP A 42 -3.60 -10.50 1.04
CA ASP A 42 -3.02 -11.74 1.59
C ASP A 42 -1.77 -12.23 0.84
N ARG A 43 -1.58 -11.79 -0.40
CA ARG A 43 -0.46 -12.20 -1.26
C ARG A 43 0.63 -11.13 -1.40
N LEU A 44 0.41 -9.92 -0.89
CA LEU A 44 1.39 -8.82 -0.93
C LEU A 44 2.80 -9.25 -0.48
N GLU A 45 2.93 -10.00 0.60
CA GLU A 45 4.22 -10.49 1.12
C GLU A 45 4.97 -11.46 0.19
N ARG A 46 4.29 -11.99 -0.83
CA ARG A 46 4.84 -12.90 -1.84
C ARG A 46 5.20 -12.17 -3.15
N MET A 47 4.83 -10.89 -3.27
CA MET A 47 5.10 -10.10 -4.47
C MET A 47 6.54 -9.62 -4.49
N VAL A 48 7.16 -9.66 -5.67
CA VAL A 48 8.54 -9.19 -5.83
C VAL A 48 8.58 -7.69 -5.55
N GLY A 49 9.50 -7.24 -4.68
CA GLY A 49 9.57 -5.84 -4.27
C GLY A 49 8.61 -5.43 -3.14
N ILE A 50 7.74 -6.34 -2.65
CA ILE A 50 6.93 -6.11 -1.45
C ILE A 50 7.36 -7.08 -0.35
N GLY A 51 8.33 -6.65 0.46
CA GLY A 51 8.73 -7.40 1.65
C GLY A 51 7.64 -7.42 2.71
N SER A 52 7.73 -8.35 3.67
CA SER A 52 6.74 -8.52 4.75
C SER A 52 6.46 -7.23 5.53
N LYS A 53 7.47 -6.37 5.72
CA LYS A 53 7.31 -5.06 6.37
C LYS A 53 6.42 -4.11 5.55
N THR A 54 6.64 -4.06 4.24
CA THR A 54 5.83 -3.23 3.33
C THR A 54 4.40 -3.76 3.24
N ALA A 55 4.24 -5.09 3.15
CA ALA A 55 2.92 -5.73 3.16
C ALA A 55 2.12 -5.40 4.43
N GLN A 56 2.76 -5.42 5.61
CA GLN A 56 2.12 -5.04 6.87
C GLN A 56 1.66 -3.58 6.88
N VAL A 57 2.47 -2.64 6.39
CA VAL A 57 2.10 -1.22 6.29
C VAL A 57 0.89 -1.04 5.37
N ILE A 58 0.89 -1.70 4.22
CA ILE A 58 -0.22 -1.64 3.27
C ILE A 58 -1.50 -2.21 3.89
N ARG A 59 -1.44 -3.36 4.56
CA ARG A 59 -2.59 -3.96 5.27
C ARG A 59 -3.11 -3.04 6.38
N ALA A 60 -2.23 -2.39 7.13
CA ALA A 60 -2.64 -1.46 8.20
C ALA A 60 -3.40 -0.25 7.65
N GLU A 61 -2.91 0.37 6.58
CA GLU A 61 -3.61 1.47 5.91
C GLU A 61 -4.91 1.00 5.24
N LEU A 62 -4.92 -0.19 4.65
CA LEU A 62 -6.13 -0.77 4.07
C LEU A 62 -7.22 -1.01 5.13
N THR A 63 -6.86 -1.53 6.30
CA THR A 63 -7.76 -1.67 7.45
C THR A 63 -8.27 -0.32 7.94
N ARG A 64 -7.41 0.70 8.00
CA ARG A 64 -7.78 2.07 8.38
C ARG A 64 -8.83 2.67 7.42
N VAL A 65 -8.66 2.47 6.11
CA VAL A 65 -9.60 3.01 5.09
C VAL A 65 -10.86 2.16 4.98
N SER A 66 -10.78 0.86 5.30
CA SER A 66 -11.92 -0.07 5.25
C SER A 66 -12.74 -0.08 6.54
N ALA A 67 -12.23 0.49 7.64
CA ALA A 67 -13.01 0.67 8.85
C ALA A 67 -14.13 1.69 8.53
N PRO A 68 -15.41 1.29 8.59
CA PRO A 68 -16.48 2.29 8.59
C PRO A 68 -16.23 3.17 9.82
N GLU A 69 -16.30 4.48 9.64
CA GLU A 69 -16.46 5.40 10.76
C GLU A 69 -17.62 4.85 11.60
N GLY A 70 -17.33 4.44 12.83
CA GLY A 70 -18.31 3.85 13.75
C GLY A 70 -19.39 4.82 14.13
#